data_AF-D8G0I1-F1
#
_entry.id   AF-D8G0I1-F1
#
_cell.length_a   1.000
_cell.length_b   1.000
_cell.length_c   1.000
_cell.angle_alpha   90.00
_cell.angle_beta   90.00
_cell.angle_gamma   90.00
#
_symmetry.space_group_name_H-M   'P 1'
#
loop_
_entity.id
_entity.type
_entity.pdbx_description
1 polymer ?
#
loop_
_entity_poly.entity_id
_entity_poly.type
_entity_poly.pdbx_seq_one_letter_code
_entity_poly.pdbx_strand_id
1 'polypeptide(L)'
;MGAWEEQAKRTNQQGKLWSEAQEFSFIEALQSATNEEEVKAAYIREFSLPVKTQERHDLVVNKVLFEFKYSVKLGDIEVAAKVIAQAIYYINRLFKKGRINEAEYLVIADKDEARFFKVAEFQLFYESCEYQWDNFRPSSPDPKLIEAVKNSKILESNRIYKLTSQDELHLFSSRLYKVLSPSNFIPKSTEKSRKADNFSKSKFMIVGFIFIVMLSLGIVLGSQHYFTHLNKSIPTHKD
;
A
#
# COMPACT_ATOMS: atom_id res chain seq x y z
N MET A 1 -37.39 33.35 -33.59
CA MET A 1 -36.38 32.80 -32.67
C MET A 1 -36.31 33.72 -31.48
N GLY A 2 -36.53 33.17 -30.28
CA GLY A 2 -36.65 33.97 -29.07
C GLY A 2 -35.28 34.42 -28.56
N ALA A 3 -35.18 35.59 -27.92
CA ALA A 3 -33.97 36.09 -27.28
C ALA A 3 -33.32 35.06 -26.33
N TRP A 4 -34.11 34.17 -25.75
CA TRP A 4 -33.67 33.05 -24.92
C TRP A 4 -32.92 31.95 -25.68
N GLU A 5 -33.24 31.68 -26.94
CA GLU A 5 -32.55 30.67 -27.76
C GLU A 5 -31.17 31.17 -28.21
N GLU A 6 -31.04 32.47 -28.48
CA GLU A 6 -29.74 33.10 -28.77
C GLU A 6 -28.84 33.17 -27.54
N GLN A 7 -29.43 33.44 -26.36
CA GLN A 7 -28.68 33.45 -25.11
C GLN A 7 -28.18 32.06 -24.72
N ALA A 8 -29.03 31.02 -24.82
CA ALA A 8 -28.62 29.64 -24.57
C ALA A 8 -27.53 29.14 -25.55
N LYS A 9 -27.60 29.55 -26.83
CA LYS A 9 -26.56 29.24 -27.82
C LYS A 9 -25.23 29.93 -27.51
N ARG A 10 -25.25 31.19 -27.07
CA ARG A 10 -24.03 31.92 -26.64
C ARG A 10 -23.40 31.31 -25.40
N THR A 11 -24.19 30.92 -24.40
CA THR A 11 -23.69 30.27 -23.19
C THR A 11 -23.11 28.89 -23.47
N ASN A 12 -23.73 28.09 -24.35
CA ASN A 12 -23.18 26.81 -24.77
C ASN A 12 -21.93 26.93 -25.65
N GLN A 13 -21.85 27.95 -26.52
CA GLN A 13 -20.64 28.25 -27.28
C GLN A 13 -19.51 28.74 -26.37
N GLN A 14 -19.79 29.58 -25.37
CA GLN A 14 -18.80 29.97 -24.35
C GLN A 14 -18.35 28.79 -23.50
N GLY A 15 -19.27 27.92 -23.05
CA GLY A 15 -18.90 26.70 -22.31
C GLY A 15 -18.02 25.75 -23.10
N LYS A 16 -18.28 25.62 -24.41
CA LYS A 16 -17.47 24.81 -25.33
C LYS A 16 -16.10 25.44 -25.60
N LEU A 17 -16.05 26.76 -25.84
CA LEU A 17 -14.81 27.52 -26.00
C LEU A 17 -13.96 27.50 -24.72
N TRP A 18 -14.55 27.57 -23.52
CA TRP A 18 -13.83 27.45 -22.26
C TRP A 18 -13.32 26.02 -22.00
N SER A 19 -14.03 25.00 -22.46
CA SER A 19 -13.58 23.60 -22.37
C SER A 19 -12.48 23.25 -23.38
N GLU A 20 -12.43 23.94 -24.52
CA GLU A 20 -11.44 23.74 -25.59
C GLU A 20 -10.22 24.68 -25.46
N ALA A 21 -10.32 25.81 -24.73
CA ALA A 21 -9.27 26.85 -24.69
C ALA A 21 -8.25 26.76 -23.54
N GLN A 22 -8.27 25.71 -22.72
CA GLN A 22 -7.19 25.50 -21.74
C GLN A 22 -6.90 24.00 -21.57
N GLU A 23 -6.06 23.48 -22.45
CA GLU A 23 -5.35 22.22 -22.21
C GLU A 23 -4.65 22.35 -20.85
N PHE A 24 -5.17 21.64 -19.85
CA PHE A 24 -4.65 21.75 -18.49
C PHE A 24 -3.28 21.08 -18.45
N SER A 25 -2.24 21.86 -18.20
CA SER A 25 -0.91 21.34 -17.93
C SER A 25 -0.73 21.21 -16.41
N PHE A 26 -0.69 19.97 -15.92
CA PHE A 26 -0.46 19.69 -14.50
C PHE A 26 0.85 20.30 -13.99
N ILE A 27 1.92 20.21 -14.78
CA ILE A 27 3.23 20.76 -14.41
C ILE A 27 3.16 22.28 -14.28
N GLU A 28 2.53 22.98 -15.24
CA GLU A 28 2.37 24.43 -15.17
C GLU A 28 1.49 24.84 -13.97
N ALA A 29 0.42 24.08 -13.71
CA ALA A 29 -0.44 24.31 -12.56
C ALA A 29 0.33 24.20 -11.24
N LEU A 30 1.15 23.15 -11.07
CA LEU A 30 2.01 23.01 -9.88
C LEU A 30 3.07 24.11 -9.79
N GLN A 31 3.72 24.48 -10.90
CA GLN A 31 4.74 25.53 -10.91
C GLN A 31 4.17 26.90 -10.56
N SER A 32 2.94 27.19 -11.00
CA SER A 32 2.23 28.44 -10.73
C SER A 32 1.57 28.49 -9.35
N ALA A 33 1.46 27.35 -8.67
CA ALA A 33 0.84 27.29 -7.35
C ALA A 33 1.61 28.17 -6.36
N THR A 34 0.87 28.85 -5.49
CA THR A 34 1.38 29.78 -4.47
C THR A 34 1.08 29.32 -3.04
N ASN A 35 0.29 28.26 -2.89
CA ASN A 35 -0.15 27.74 -1.60
C ASN A 35 -0.56 26.24 -1.71
N GLU A 36 -0.84 25.61 -0.55
CA GLU A 36 -1.18 24.18 -0.43
C GLU A 36 -2.50 23.82 -1.13
N GLU A 37 -3.50 24.72 -1.09
CA GLU A 37 -4.80 24.48 -1.71
C GLU A 37 -4.72 24.49 -3.24
N GLU A 38 -3.83 25.30 -3.85
CA GLU A 38 -3.58 25.29 -5.28
C GLU A 38 -2.87 24.01 -5.74
N VAL A 39 -1.91 23.50 -4.94
CA VAL A 39 -1.30 22.18 -5.18
C VAL A 39 -2.39 21.10 -5.14
N LYS A 40 -3.20 21.08 -4.08
CA LYS A 40 -4.34 20.15 -3.94
C LYS A 40 -5.30 20.25 -5.14
N ALA A 41 -5.64 21.46 -5.58
CA ALA A 41 -6.52 21.69 -6.72
C ALA A 41 -5.96 21.14 -8.04
N ALA A 42 -4.64 21.29 -8.27
CA ALA A 42 -3.98 20.72 -9.44
C ALA A 42 -4.09 19.19 -9.45
N TYR A 43 -3.84 18.53 -8.31
CA TYR A 43 -3.98 17.08 -8.17
C TYR A 43 -5.43 16.61 -8.35
N ILE A 44 -6.39 17.33 -7.77
CA ILE A 44 -7.82 17.03 -7.92
C ILE A 44 -8.21 17.06 -9.39
N ARG A 45 -7.76 18.07 -10.14
CA ARG A 45 -8.07 18.23 -11.56
C ARG A 45 -7.40 17.15 -12.41
N GLU A 46 -6.09 16.93 -12.25
CA GLU A 46 -5.33 15.95 -13.04
C GLU A 46 -5.84 14.52 -12.86
N PHE A 47 -6.02 14.12 -11.60
CA PHE A 47 -6.39 12.75 -11.25
C PHE A 47 -7.89 12.55 -11.07
N SER A 48 -8.69 13.58 -11.38
CA SER A 48 -10.16 13.56 -11.21
C SER A 48 -10.59 13.08 -9.81
N LEU A 49 -9.89 13.56 -8.78
CA LEU A 49 -10.16 13.15 -7.40
C LEU A 49 -11.51 13.73 -6.95
N PRO A 50 -12.38 12.95 -6.30
CA PRO A 50 -13.67 13.46 -5.83
C PRO A 50 -13.46 14.47 -4.70
N VAL A 51 -14.06 15.66 -4.85
CA VAL A 51 -14.07 16.70 -3.81
C VAL A 51 -15.21 16.40 -2.83
N LYS A 52 -14.89 15.94 -1.62
CA LYS A 52 -15.88 15.78 -0.54
C LYS A 52 -15.83 17.00 0.36
N THR A 53 -16.83 17.87 0.27
CA THR A 53 -16.93 19.12 1.05
C THR A 53 -17.52 18.94 2.45
N GLN A 54 -17.98 17.75 2.81
CA GLN A 54 -18.84 17.53 3.98
C GLN A 54 -18.13 17.00 5.24
N GLU A 55 -16.92 16.43 5.13
CA GLU A 55 -16.15 15.97 6.29
C GLU A 55 -14.73 16.53 6.21
N ARG A 56 -14.23 17.13 7.31
CA ARG A 56 -12.87 17.70 7.46
C ARG A 56 -11.74 16.65 7.41
N HIS A 57 -11.98 15.51 6.76
CA HIS A 57 -11.01 14.46 6.49
C HIS A 57 -10.65 14.49 4.99
N ASP A 58 -10.30 15.68 4.51
CA ASP A 58 -9.47 15.86 3.33
C ASP A 58 -8.23 14.96 3.50
N LEU A 59 -7.90 13.96 2.70
CA LEU A 59 -8.36 13.50 1.40
C LEU A 59 -8.14 11.98 1.37
N VAL A 60 -9.05 11.19 1.93
CA VAL A 60 -9.06 9.75 1.65
C VAL A 60 -9.90 9.50 0.40
N VAL A 61 -9.23 9.17 -0.70
CA VAL A 61 -9.85 8.83 -1.99
C VAL A 61 -9.45 7.42 -2.36
N ASN A 62 -10.43 6.53 -2.54
CA ASN A 62 -10.19 5.14 -2.95
C ASN A 62 -9.06 4.46 -2.15
N LYS A 63 -9.08 4.64 -0.82
CA LYS A 63 -8.06 4.14 0.12
C LYS A 63 -6.67 4.77 0.01
N VAL A 64 -6.54 5.90 -0.64
CA VAL A 64 -5.33 6.72 -0.66
C VAL A 64 -5.56 7.96 0.19
N LEU A 65 -4.79 8.10 1.27
CA LEU A 65 -4.70 9.33 2.05
C LEU A 65 -3.70 10.26 1.38
N PHE A 66 -4.13 11.48 1.03
CA PHE A 66 -3.22 12.51 0.53
C PHE A 66 -2.89 13.53 1.63
N GLU A 67 -1.62 13.87 1.73
CA GLU A 67 -1.10 14.98 2.53
C GLU A 67 -0.37 15.94 1.57
N PHE A 68 -1.04 17.04 1.24
CA PHE A 68 -0.47 18.07 0.39
C PHE A 68 0.35 19.06 1.22
N LYS A 69 1.38 19.62 0.60
CA LYS A 69 2.21 20.70 1.11
C LYS A 69 2.51 21.68 -0.01
N TYR A 70 3.04 22.83 0.38
CA TYR A 70 3.51 23.83 -0.55
C TYR A 70 4.92 24.30 -0.18
N SER A 71 5.80 24.34 -1.18
CA SER A 71 7.17 24.82 -1.08
C SER A 71 8.00 24.06 -0.05
N VAL A 72 7.83 22.74 0.03
CA VAL A 72 8.63 21.85 0.89
C VAL A 72 9.44 20.85 0.08
N LYS A 73 10.68 20.60 0.49
CA LYS A 73 11.57 19.63 -0.16
C LYS A 73 11.41 18.26 0.49
N LEU A 74 10.59 17.39 -0.09
CA LEU A 74 10.32 16.03 0.40
C LEU A 74 11.50 15.06 0.24
N GLY A 75 12.52 15.44 -0.53
CA GLY A 75 13.81 14.77 -0.58
C GLY A 75 14.70 15.05 0.64
N ASP A 76 14.38 16.07 1.43
CA ASP A 76 15.00 16.28 2.75
C ASP A 76 14.32 15.36 3.78
N ILE A 77 15.14 14.55 4.47
CA ILE A 77 14.66 13.55 5.44
C ILE A 77 13.95 14.22 6.62
N GLU A 78 14.44 15.36 7.11
CA GLU A 78 13.84 16.05 8.24
C GLU A 78 12.47 16.63 7.86
N VAL A 79 12.38 17.23 6.67
CA VAL A 79 11.12 17.76 6.14
C VAL A 79 10.12 16.62 5.89
N ALA A 80 10.54 15.56 5.22
CA ALA A 80 9.68 14.40 4.95
C ALA A 80 9.19 13.74 6.25
N ALA A 81 10.05 13.61 7.26
CA ALA A 81 9.68 13.05 8.56
C ALA A 81 8.58 13.86 9.25
N LYS A 82 8.65 15.20 9.19
CA LYS A 82 7.61 16.10 9.73
C LYS A 82 6.27 15.90 9.03
N VAL A 83 6.28 15.85 7.68
CA VAL A 83 5.06 15.66 6.87
C VAL A 83 4.45 14.28 7.11
N ILE A 84 5.27 13.23 7.19
CA ILE A 84 4.80 11.88 7.50
C ILE A 84 4.28 11.77 8.92
N ALA A 85 4.94 12.39 9.90
CA ALA A 85 4.44 12.44 11.28
C ALA A 85 3.05 13.10 11.33
N GLN A 86 2.83 14.18 10.59
CA GLN A 86 1.50 14.79 10.43
C GLN A 86 0.49 13.79 9.85
N ALA A 87 0.85 13.08 8.78
CA ALA A 87 -0.02 12.06 8.18
C ALA A 87 -0.34 10.89 9.14
N ILE A 88 0.64 10.47 9.95
CA ILE A 88 0.48 9.41 10.95
C ILE A 88 -0.56 9.78 12.01
N TYR A 89 -0.73 11.06 12.36
CA TYR A 89 -1.83 11.47 13.24
C TYR A 89 -3.21 11.17 12.63
N TYR A 90 -3.38 11.38 11.33
CA TYR A 90 -4.63 11.04 10.64
C TYR A 90 -4.85 9.52 10.59
N ILE A 91 -3.78 8.77 10.32
CA ILE A 91 -3.80 7.30 10.33
C ILE A 91 -4.15 6.77 11.73
N ASN A 92 -3.55 7.31 12.80
CA ASN A 92 -3.87 6.96 14.19
C ASN A 92 -5.34 7.23 14.52
N ARG A 93 -5.92 8.34 14.05
CA ARG A 93 -7.35 8.64 14.23
C ARG A 93 -8.24 7.62 13.53
N LEU A 94 -7.88 7.18 12.32
CA LEU A 94 -8.58 6.10 11.62
C LEU A 94 -8.47 4.79 12.40
N PHE A 95 -7.27 4.43 12.87
CA PHE A 95 -7.01 3.26 13.69
C PHE A 95 -7.85 3.25 14.97
N LYS A 96 -7.81 4.33 15.77
CA LYS A 96 -8.61 4.48 17.01
C LYS A 96 -10.13 4.37 16.77
N LYS A 97 -10.60 4.73 15.57
CA LYS A 97 -12.01 4.60 15.16
C LYS A 97 -12.36 3.24 14.54
N GLY A 98 -11.41 2.30 14.43
CA GLY A 98 -11.62 1.03 13.74
C GLY A 98 -11.79 1.15 12.22
N ARG A 99 -11.32 2.25 11.62
CA ARG A 99 -11.48 2.63 10.20
C ARG A 99 -10.17 2.61 9.43
N ILE A 100 -9.15 1.89 9.90
CA ILE A 100 -7.81 1.86 9.26
C ILE A 100 -7.86 1.34 7.82
N ASN A 101 -8.79 0.44 7.52
CA ASN A 101 -9.04 -0.09 6.18
C ASN A 101 -9.53 0.96 5.16
N GLU A 102 -9.88 2.16 5.61
CA GLU A 102 -10.18 3.28 4.73
C GLU A 102 -8.93 3.91 4.13
N ALA A 103 -7.73 3.64 4.65
CA ALA A 103 -6.47 4.14 4.08
C ALA A 103 -5.43 3.02 3.97
N GLU A 104 -5.17 2.56 2.76
CA GLU A 104 -4.14 1.55 2.46
C GLU A 104 -2.83 2.20 2.00
N TYR A 105 -2.93 3.38 1.39
CA TYR A 105 -1.79 4.12 0.85
C TYR A 105 -1.74 5.55 1.38
N LEU A 106 -0.53 6.07 1.51
CA LEU A 106 -0.26 7.46 1.81
C LEU A 106 0.52 8.08 0.65
N VAL A 107 0.01 9.20 0.13
CA VAL A 107 0.72 10.07 -0.79
C VAL A 107 1.02 11.37 -0.05
N ILE A 108 2.30 11.69 0.08
CA ILE A 108 2.71 13.04 0.48
C ILE A 108 3.20 13.75 -0.78
N ALA A 109 2.75 14.97 -0.99
CA ALA A 109 2.95 15.68 -2.24
C ALA A 109 3.18 17.17 -2.00
N ASP A 110 4.18 17.70 -2.68
CA ASP A 110 4.46 19.11 -2.86
C ASP A 110 4.27 19.47 -4.35
N LYS A 111 4.47 20.75 -4.71
CA LYS A 111 4.49 21.20 -6.10
C LYS A 111 5.63 20.59 -6.91
N ASP A 112 6.77 20.26 -6.31
CA ASP A 112 7.96 19.78 -7.02
C ASP A 112 8.16 18.27 -6.88
N GLU A 113 7.77 17.71 -5.72
CA GLU A 113 8.09 16.34 -5.34
C GLU A 113 6.87 15.59 -4.81
N ALA A 114 6.85 14.26 -4.98
CA ALA A 114 5.89 13.39 -4.32
C ALA A 114 6.54 12.10 -3.84
N ARG A 115 5.93 11.48 -2.82
CA ARG A 115 6.34 10.19 -2.27
C ARG A 115 5.12 9.34 -1.95
N PHE A 116 5.30 8.03 -2.07
CA PHE A 116 4.20 7.07 -2.06
C PHE A 116 4.49 5.91 -1.10
N PHE A 117 3.67 5.70 -0.08
CA PHE A 117 3.88 4.73 1.00
C PHE A 117 2.69 3.80 1.16
N LYS A 118 2.92 2.62 1.76
CA LYS A 118 1.83 1.80 2.29
C LYS A 118 1.57 2.21 3.74
N VAL A 119 0.30 2.38 4.11
CA VAL A 119 -0.06 2.73 5.49
C VAL A 119 0.45 1.67 6.49
N ALA A 120 0.45 0.39 6.11
CA ALA A 120 0.98 -0.69 6.93
C ALA A 120 2.47 -0.55 7.31
N GLU A 121 3.27 0.19 6.52
CA GLU A 121 4.68 0.47 6.87
C GLU A 121 4.79 1.31 8.15
N PHE A 122 3.74 2.07 8.49
CA PHE A 122 3.72 2.94 9.65
C PHE A 122 3.07 2.32 10.90
N GLN A 123 2.76 1.02 10.89
CA GLN A 123 2.00 0.36 11.97
C GLN A 123 2.62 0.56 13.35
N LEU A 124 3.93 0.37 13.46
CA LEU A 124 4.66 0.56 14.71
C LEU A 124 4.56 1.98 15.27
N PHE A 125 4.29 2.98 14.42
CA PHE A 125 4.10 4.35 14.86
C PHE A 125 2.66 4.60 15.30
N TYR A 126 1.67 4.34 14.43
CA TYR A 126 0.29 4.73 14.72
C TYR A 126 -0.40 3.86 15.78
N GLU A 127 0.08 2.64 16.05
CA GLU A 127 -0.45 1.80 17.13
C GLU A 127 0.23 2.07 18.49
N SER A 128 1.33 2.84 18.49
CA SER A 128 2.13 3.06 19.69
C SER A 128 1.45 4.02 20.67
N CYS A 129 1.55 3.70 21.96
CA CYS A 129 1.16 4.58 23.06
C CYS A 129 2.30 5.52 23.52
N GLU A 130 3.47 5.45 22.88
CA GLU A 130 4.64 6.23 23.28
C GLU A 130 4.58 7.72 22.88
N TYR A 131 3.66 8.08 21.99
CA TYR A 131 3.52 9.41 21.43
C TYR A 131 2.33 10.15 22.03
N GLN A 132 2.45 11.46 22.12
CA GLN A 132 1.42 12.33 22.68
C GLN A 132 0.39 12.75 21.61
N TRP A 133 -0.53 11.83 21.31
CA TRP A 133 -1.56 12.02 20.29
C TRP A 133 -2.55 13.16 20.55
N ASP A 134 -2.85 13.42 21.83
CA ASP A 134 -3.91 14.36 22.23
C ASP A 134 -3.37 15.73 22.68
N ASN A 135 -2.06 15.82 22.99
CA ASN A 135 -1.42 17.08 23.39
C ASN A 135 -0.86 17.88 22.21
N PHE A 136 -0.61 17.22 21.08
CA PHE A 136 -0.07 17.83 19.87
C PHE A 136 -1.10 17.83 18.75
N ARG A 137 -0.97 18.80 17.84
CA ARG A 137 -1.84 18.92 16.67
C ARG A 137 -1.15 18.24 15.48
N PRO A 138 -1.89 17.68 14.50
CA PRO A 138 -1.27 17.12 13.30
C PRO A 138 -0.35 18.12 12.58
N SER A 139 -0.69 19.41 12.55
CA SER A 139 0.15 20.47 11.95
C SER A 139 1.43 20.79 12.74
N SER A 140 1.56 20.28 13.96
CA SER A 140 2.74 20.38 14.81
C SER A 140 2.84 19.08 15.63
N PRO A 141 3.25 17.96 14.98
CA PRO A 141 3.26 16.64 15.60
C PRO A 141 4.20 16.57 16.81
N ASP A 142 4.00 15.54 17.65
CA ASP A 142 4.94 15.21 18.73
C ASP A 142 6.38 15.09 18.19
N PRO A 143 7.35 15.89 18.70
CA PRO A 143 8.75 15.80 18.31
C PRO A 143 9.34 14.39 18.42
N LYS A 144 8.88 13.57 19.39
CA LYS A 144 9.34 12.18 19.54
C LYS A 144 8.91 11.33 18.35
N LEU A 145 7.71 11.55 17.81
CA LEU A 145 7.25 10.86 16.61
C LEU A 145 8.07 11.29 15.38
N ILE A 146 8.31 12.59 15.23
CA ILE A 146 9.13 13.12 14.12
C ILE A 146 10.52 12.47 14.14
N GLU A 147 11.16 12.43 15.31
CA GLU A 147 12.49 11.82 15.47
C GLU A 147 12.48 10.31 15.18
N ALA A 148 11.45 9.60 15.64
CA ALA A 148 11.32 8.17 15.39
C ALA A 148 11.12 7.86 13.90
N VAL A 149 10.32 8.66 13.18
CA VAL A 149 10.13 8.53 11.73
C VAL A 149 11.41 8.87 10.98
N LYS A 150 12.11 9.94 11.38
CA LYS A 150 13.38 10.38 10.79
C LYS A 150 14.44 9.28 10.85
N ASN A 151 14.53 8.59 11.98
CA ASN A 151 15.50 7.52 12.21
C ASN A 151 15.02 6.14 11.69
N SER A 152 13.90 6.09 10.98
CA SER A 152 13.36 4.86 10.40
C SER A 152 13.88 4.62 8.97
N LYS A 153 13.98 3.34 8.58
CA LYS A 153 14.37 2.94 7.22
C LYS A 153 13.30 3.19 6.15
N ILE A 154 12.09 3.63 6.56
CA ILE A 154 10.98 3.89 5.63
C ILE A 154 11.32 5.05 4.69
N LEU A 155 12.01 6.07 5.20
CA LEU A 155 12.42 7.23 4.43
C LEU A 155 13.58 6.95 3.47
N GLU A 156 14.46 5.99 3.81
CA GLU A 156 15.63 5.66 2.98
C GLU A 156 15.24 4.82 1.75
N SER A 157 14.26 3.93 1.91
CA SER A 157 13.85 2.97 0.88
C SER A 157 12.80 3.51 -0.10
N ASN A 158 12.24 4.69 0.19
CA ASN A 158 11.11 5.22 -0.55
C ASN A 158 11.53 6.21 -1.66
N ARG A 159 11.10 5.93 -2.90
CA ARG A 159 11.36 6.75 -4.08
C ARG A 159 10.74 8.14 -3.98
N ILE A 160 11.52 9.15 -4.36
CA ILE A 160 11.06 10.52 -4.59
C ILE A 160 10.75 10.68 -6.08
N TYR A 161 9.54 11.11 -6.40
CA TYR A 161 9.12 11.45 -7.76
C TYR A 161 9.28 12.95 -7.97
N LYS A 162 10.00 13.37 -9.00
CA LYS A 162 10.16 14.79 -9.37
C LYS A 162 9.06 15.17 -10.38
N LEU A 163 8.03 15.84 -9.92
CA LEU A 163 6.82 16.10 -10.70
C LEU A 163 7.04 17.12 -11.82
N THR A 164 8.12 17.88 -11.74
CA THR A 164 8.56 18.82 -12.78
C THR A 164 9.19 18.14 -14.00
N SER A 165 9.49 16.83 -13.92
CA SER A 165 9.97 16.02 -15.04
C SER A 165 8.84 15.17 -15.60
N GLN A 166 8.63 15.22 -16.91
CA GLN A 166 7.58 14.44 -17.59
C GLN A 166 7.72 12.93 -17.37
N ASP A 167 8.94 12.40 -17.40
CA ASP A 167 9.18 10.96 -17.21
C ASP A 167 8.83 10.51 -15.78
N GLU A 168 9.26 11.28 -14.78
CA GLU A 168 8.93 11.00 -13.36
C GLU A 168 7.45 11.20 -13.08
N LEU A 169 6.82 12.23 -13.67
CA LEU A 169 5.38 12.44 -13.59
C LEU A 169 4.61 11.26 -14.20
N HIS A 170 5.05 10.74 -15.34
CA HIS A 170 4.44 9.58 -15.97
C HIS A 170 4.53 8.34 -15.06
N LEU A 171 5.69 8.10 -14.44
CA LEU A 171 5.87 7.00 -13.48
C LEU A 171 5.01 7.16 -12.23
N PHE A 172 4.94 8.38 -11.68
CA PHE A 172 4.10 8.71 -10.54
C PHE A 172 2.62 8.48 -10.87
N SER A 173 2.14 9.06 -11.97
CA SER A 173 0.75 8.96 -12.42
C SER A 173 0.36 7.51 -12.68
N SER A 174 1.21 6.75 -13.36
CA SER A 174 1.00 5.31 -13.59
C SER A 174 0.86 4.52 -12.30
N ARG A 175 1.64 4.86 -11.26
CA ARG A 175 1.51 4.24 -9.94
C ARG A 175 0.24 4.70 -9.22
N LEU A 176 -0.06 5.99 -9.28
CA LEU A 176 -1.22 6.57 -8.62
C LEU A 176 -2.52 6.02 -9.21
N TYR A 177 -2.66 5.93 -10.53
CA TYR A 177 -3.83 5.32 -11.17
C TYR A 177 -3.99 3.85 -10.80
N LYS A 178 -2.90 3.08 -10.63
CA LYS A 178 -2.98 1.69 -10.17
C LYS A 178 -3.56 1.55 -8.77
N VAL A 179 -3.31 2.51 -7.88
CA VAL A 179 -3.85 2.47 -6.51
C VAL A 179 -5.21 3.13 -6.38
N LEU A 180 -5.48 4.16 -7.19
CA LEU A 180 -6.76 4.87 -7.21
C LEU A 180 -7.83 4.08 -7.94
N SER A 181 -7.45 3.31 -8.96
CA SER A 181 -8.38 2.41 -9.64
C SER A 181 -8.68 1.27 -8.69
N PRO A 182 -9.92 1.15 -8.18
CA PRO A 182 -10.37 -0.07 -7.59
C PRO A 182 -10.69 -1.01 -8.76
N SER A 183 -9.69 -1.34 -9.57
CA SER A 183 -9.81 -2.43 -10.53
C SER A 183 -9.85 -3.69 -9.69
N ASN A 184 -11.08 -4.15 -9.45
CA ASN A 184 -11.46 -5.53 -9.22
C ASN A 184 -10.26 -6.40 -8.84
N PHE A 185 -10.09 -6.66 -7.55
CA PHE A 185 -9.69 -7.99 -7.18
C PHE A 185 -10.76 -8.90 -7.81
N ILE A 186 -10.56 -9.28 -9.07
CA ILE A 186 -11.00 -10.58 -9.54
C ILE A 186 -10.33 -11.47 -8.50
N PRO A 187 -11.08 -12.08 -7.54
CA PRO A 187 -10.49 -13.18 -6.80
C PRO A 187 -9.86 -14.04 -7.88
N LYS A 188 -8.59 -14.41 -7.73
CA LYS A 188 -8.00 -15.48 -8.55
C LYS A 188 -8.84 -16.74 -8.33
N SER A 189 -9.97 -16.80 -9.01
CA SER A 189 -10.99 -17.82 -9.02
C SER A 189 -11.54 -17.93 -10.44
N THR A 190 -10.68 -17.68 -11.43
CA THR A 190 -10.73 -18.27 -12.77
C THR A 190 -9.32 -18.58 -13.28
N GLU A 191 -8.38 -18.88 -12.36
CA GLU A 191 -7.27 -19.79 -12.65
C GLU A 191 -7.53 -21.09 -11.87
N LYS A 192 -8.66 -21.75 -12.19
CA LYS A 192 -8.93 -23.11 -11.73
C LYS A 192 -8.16 -24.08 -12.61
N SER A 193 -6.83 -24.06 -12.54
CA SER A 193 -5.99 -25.24 -12.77
C SER A 193 -4.53 -24.95 -12.45
N ARG A 194 -3.90 -25.82 -11.66
CA ARG A 194 -2.45 -25.91 -11.35
C ARG A 194 -1.88 -25.03 -10.23
N LYS A 195 -2.51 -25.00 -9.06
CA LYS A 195 -1.76 -24.93 -7.79
C LYS A 195 -2.52 -25.51 -6.58
N ALA A 196 -3.26 -26.59 -6.81
CA ALA A 196 -3.81 -27.44 -5.74
C ALA A 196 -3.06 -28.79 -5.62
N ASP A 197 -1.84 -28.90 -6.17
CA ASP A 197 -1.11 -30.17 -6.23
C ASP A 197 0.23 -30.18 -5.47
N ASN A 198 0.64 -29.06 -4.84
CA ASN A 198 1.89 -29.01 -4.08
C ASN A 198 1.73 -29.06 -2.55
N PHE A 199 0.51 -28.91 -2.02
CA PHE A 199 0.26 -29.07 -0.58
C PHE A 199 -0.27 -30.46 -0.20
N SER A 200 -0.85 -31.18 -1.18
CA SER A 200 -1.22 -32.60 -1.03
C SER A 200 0.00 -33.52 -1.15
N LYS A 201 0.89 -33.27 -2.12
CA LYS A 201 2.11 -34.08 -2.30
C LYS A 201 3.08 -34.04 -1.11
N SER A 202 3.15 -32.92 -0.38
CA SER A 202 3.97 -32.82 0.83
C SER A 202 3.46 -33.73 1.96
N LYS A 203 2.15 -33.75 2.21
CA LYS A 203 1.56 -34.64 3.23
C LYS A 203 1.59 -36.11 2.80
N PHE A 204 1.36 -36.42 1.52
CA PHE A 204 1.49 -37.80 1.02
C PHE A 204 2.94 -38.30 0.98
N MET A 205 3.93 -37.44 0.71
CA MET A 205 5.35 -37.82 0.83
C MET A 205 5.73 -38.08 2.29
N ILE A 206 5.30 -37.24 3.23
CA ILE A 206 5.63 -37.42 4.66
C ILE A 206 4.96 -38.68 5.20
N VAL A 207 3.68 -38.93 4.88
CA VAL A 207 2.98 -40.16 5.30
C VAL A 207 3.57 -41.41 4.63
N GLY A 208 3.92 -41.32 3.34
CA GLY A 208 4.59 -42.42 2.62
C GLY A 208 5.97 -42.74 3.18
N PHE A 209 6.76 -41.72 3.55
CA PHE A 209 8.08 -41.90 4.15
C PHE A 209 7.99 -42.54 5.55
N ILE A 210 7.02 -42.11 6.37
CA ILE A 210 6.75 -42.74 7.67
C ILE A 210 6.34 -44.21 7.49
N PHE A 211 5.53 -44.53 6.48
CA PHE A 211 5.11 -45.91 6.21
C PHE A 211 6.28 -46.80 5.76
N ILE A 212 7.18 -46.29 4.91
CA ILE A 212 8.38 -47.02 4.47
C ILE A 212 9.34 -47.27 5.64
N VAL A 213 9.54 -46.27 6.51
CA VAL A 213 10.39 -46.43 7.72
C VAL A 213 9.79 -47.44 8.70
N MET A 214 8.47 -47.46 8.88
CA MET A 214 7.80 -48.46 9.71
C MET A 214 7.90 -49.87 9.10
N LEU A 215 7.78 -50.01 7.77
CA LEU A 215 7.90 -51.30 7.10
C LEU A 215 9.33 -51.85 7.19
N SER A 216 10.35 -51.00 7.04
CA SER A 216 11.75 -51.41 7.17
C SER A 216 12.12 -51.78 8.61
N LEU A 217 11.62 -51.05 9.61
CA LEU A 217 11.77 -51.45 11.02
C LEU A 217 11.10 -52.81 11.30
N GLY A 218 9.90 -53.05 10.74
CA GLY A 218 9.20 -54.33 10.89
C GLY A 218 9.99 -55.51 10.30
N ILE A 219 10.63 -55.32 9.14
CA ILE A 219 11.48 -56.35 8.52
C ILE A 219 12.73 -56.60 9.37
N VAL A 220 13.38 -55.56 9.90
CA VAL A 220 14.56 -55.71 10.75
C VAL A 220 14.21 -56.45 12.04
N LEU A 221 13.13 -56.07 12.72
CA LEU A 221 12.68 -56.74 13.95
C LEU A 221 12.21 -58.19 13.69
N GLY A 222 11.50 -58.42 12.58
CA GLY A 222 11.10 -59.76 12.14
C GLY A 222 12.30 -60.66 11.84
N SER A 223 13.33 -60.12 11.18
CA SER A 223 14.56 -60.88 10.88
C SER A 223 15.36 -61.22 12.15
N GLN A 224 15.40 -60.33 13.14
CA GLN A 224 16.04 -60.61 14.44
C GLN A 224 15.27 -61.66 15.25
N HIS A 225 13.93 -61.64 15.21
CA HIS A 225 13.10 -62.65 15.86
C HIS A 225 13.17 -64.02 15.14
N TYR A 226 13.31 -64.03 13.81
CA TYR A 226 13.48 -65.26 13.04
C TYR A 226 14.86 -65.89 13.28
N PHE A 227 15.93 -65.08 13.35
CA PHE A 227 17.29 -65.55 13.65
C PHE A 227 17.42 -66.12 15.07
N THR A 228 16.74 -65.55 16.05
CA THR A 228 16.74 -66.07 17.44
C THR A 228 15.98 -67.39 17.59
N HIS A 229 15.01 -67.67 16.70
CA HIS A 229 14.31 -68.97 16.69
C HIS A 229 15.05 -70.07 15.91
N LEU A 230 15.78 -69.75 14.83
CA LEU A 230 16.57 -70.76 14.10
C LEU A 230 17.79 -71.27 14.86
N ASN A 231 18.33 -70.49 15.80
CA ASN A 231 19.49 -70.91 16.59
C ASN A 231 19.17 -71.86 17.76
N LYS A 232 17.90 -72.27 17.90
CA LYS A 232 17.42 -73.19 18.94
C LYS A 232 17.24 -74.64 18.46
N SER A 233 17.54 -74.95 17.20
CA SER A 233 17.34 -76.29 16.62
C SER A 233 18.59 -76.85 15.95
N ILE A 234 19.71 -76.90 16.67
CA ILE A 234 20.82 -77.82 16.34
C ILE A 234 20.90 -78.85 17.48
N PRO A 235 20.37 -80.08 17.29
CA PRO A 235 20.68 -81.17 18.19
C PRO A 235 22.15 -81.56 17.98
N THR A 236 22.95 -81.38 19.03
CA THR A 236 24.31 -81.93 19.10
C THR A 236 24.22 -83.45 19.13
N HIS A 237 24.51 -84.09 17.99
CA HIS A 237 24.75 -85.52 17.97
C HIS A 237 26.12 -85.78 18.60
N LYS A 238 26.10 -86.54 19.70
CA LYS A 238 27.27 -87.14 20.33
C LYS A 238 27.86 -88.18 19.39
N ASP A 239 29.20 -88.21 19.35
CA ASP A 239 30.02 -89.42 19.37
C ASP A 239 31.14 -89.20 20.41
#